data_AF-A0A147FBF2-F1
#
_entry.id   AF-A0A147FBF2-F1
#
_cell.length_a   1.000
_cell.length_b   1.000
_cell.length_c   1.000
_cell.angle_alpha   90.00
_cell.angle_beta   90.00
_cell.angle_gamma   90.00
#
_symmetry.space_group_name_H-M   'P 1'
#
loop_
_entity.id
_entity.type
_entity.pdbx_description
1 polymer ?
#
loop_
_entity_poly.entity_id
_entity_poly.type
_entity_poly.pdbx_seq_one_letter_code
_entity_poly.pdbx_strand_id
1 'polypeptide(L)'
;MIATTGLAVAAPLSMPDASASAFSAPAATASPATVPLATLGSTPTLQAVSASADTAAADAQSALSGAASVQADIATAGLPLSVGDTSVDTAALNDAVDRLSTSDLLPTVLLPALSQNAEVETRRVNDRVAVLRGSLNDAVAAKAAADAAAEAQRKAEAAAAAEAQRKADEAAALARVNTPDGAKEYAAQLAAQQYGWGDDQFSCLSSLWTKESGWNYQAYNPSGATGIPQSLPGDKMATFGDDWQTNAATQIKWGLDYISRGYGTPCAAWGHSQATNWY
;
A
#
# COMPACT_ATOMS: atom_id res chain seq x y z
N MET A 1 -15.22 49.14 14.51
CA MET A 1 -16.04 48.74 15.67
C MET A 1 -16.83 47.50 15.28
N ILE A 2 -16.73 46.45 16.11
CA ILE A 2 -17.58 45.22 16.18
C ILE A 2 -17.39 44.27 14.97
N ALA A 3 -16.76 43.09 14.98
CA ALA A 3 -16.48 42.00 15.95
C ALA A 3 -17.69 41.15 16.39
N THR A 4 -17.87 39.97 15.76
CA THR A 4 -18.65 38.80 16.23
C THR A 4 -18.16 37.55 15.47
N THR A 5 -17.23 36.72 15.98
CA THR A 5 -17.35 35.58 16.94
C THR A 5 -18.14 34.37 16.43
N GLY A 6 -17.40 33.33 16.04
CA GLY A 6 -17.89 31.96 15.80
C GLY A 6 -17.87 31.11 17.06
N LEU A 7 -18.81 30.17 17.14
CA LEU A 7 -19.04 29.26 18.27
C LEU A 7 -18.49 27.87 17.90
N ALA A 8 -17.48 27.39 18.62
CA ALA A 8 -16.96 26.02 18.53
C ALA A 8 -17.22 25.30 19.87
N VAL A 9 -17.87 24.15 19.81
CA VAL A 9 -18.15 23.25 20.94
C VAL A 9 -16.93 22.36 21.17
N ALA A 10 -16.31 22.46 22.33
CA ALA A 10 -15.24 21.58 22.79
C ALA A 10 -15.78 20.61 23.85
N ALA A 11 -15.50 19.32 23.69
CA ALA A 11 -15.77 18.27 24.68
C ALA A 11 -14.65 18.21 25.74
N PRO A 12 -14.96 17.89 27.02
CA PRO A 12 -13.95 17.73 28.07
C PRO A 12 -13.34 16.32 28.04
N LEU A 13 -12.01 16.23 28.07
CA LEU A 13 -11.30 14.99 28.41
C LEU A 13 -10.79 15.09 29.85
N SER A 14 -11.32 14.18 30.67
CA SER A 14 -11.03 13.99 32.09
C SER A 14 -9.58 13.54 32.33
N MET A 15 -8.95 14.14 33.33
CA MET A 15 -7.70 13.64 33.93
C MET A 15 -8.00 12.52 34.93
N PRO A 16 -7.17 11.48 35.05
CA PRO A 16 -7.29 10.50 36.12
C PRO A 16 -6.63 10.97 37.42
N ASP A 17 -7.36 10.72 38.51
CA ASP A 17 -7.07 10.98 39.91
C ASP A 17 -5.79 10.31 40.43
N ALA A 18 -5.06 11.07 41.25
CA ALA A 18 -4.01 10.57 42.13
C ALA A 18 -4.65 9.82 43.32
N SER A 19 -4.63 8.48 43.27
CA SER A 19 -5.06 7.64 44.39
C SER A 19 -3.84 7.15 45.19
N ALA A 20 -3.69 7.69 46.39
CA ALA A 20 -2.79 7.22 47.42
C ALA A 20 -3.16 5.78 47.82
N SER A 21 -2.22 4.85 47.67
CA SER A 21 -2.39 3.47 48.17
C SER A 21 -1.65 3.31 49.49
N ALA A 22 -2.41 2.90 50.51
CA ALA A 22 -1.96 2.63 51.86
C ALA A 22 -0.95 1.48 51.91
N PHE A 23 0.13 1.68 52.66
CA PHE A 23 1.16 0.70 52.93
C PHE A 23 0.66 -0.29 54.00
N SER A 24 0.22 -1.49 53.58
CA SER A 24 -0.01 -2.62 54.48
C SER A 24 1.25 -3.47 54.56
N ALA A 25 1.80 -3.60 55.76
CA ALA A 25 2.93 -4.47 56.06
C ALA A 25 2.49 -5.94 56.17
N PRO A 26 3.19 -6.89 55.53
CA PRO A 26 3.09 -8.29 55.90
C PRO A 26 4.07 -8.62 57.03
N ALA A 27 3.55 -9.15 58.13
CA ALA A 27 4.33 -9.85 59.14
C ALA A 27 4.83 -11.18 58.54
N ALA A 28 6.12 -11.27 58.26
CA ALA A 28 6.79 -12.52 57.90
C ALA A 28 7.77 -12.90 59.01
N THR A 29 7.56 -14.09 59.54
CA THR A 29 8.29 -14.75 60.61
C THR A 29 9.76 -14.96 60.25
N ALA A 30 10.66 -14.38 61.05
CA ALA A 30 12.10 -14.59 60.96
C ALA A 30 12.46 -16.01 61.40
N SER A 31 12.87 -16.86 60.45
CA SER A 31 13.78 -17.98 60.72
C SER A 31 15.21 -17.49 60.52
N PRO A 32 16.18 -17.82 61.40
CA PRO A 32 17.56 -17.42 61.18
C PRO A 32 18.13 -18.21 60.00
N ALA A 33 18.20 -17.55 58.84
CA ALA A 33 19.00 -18.05 57.73
C ALA A 33 20.45 -18.04 58.20
N THR A 34 21.01 -19.24 58.39
CA THR A 34 22.43 -19.46 58.58
C THR A 34 23.13 -18.89 57.36
N VAL A 35 23.75 -17.72 57.50
CA VAL A 35 24.63 -17.16 56.47
C VAL A 35 25.75 -18.18 56.32
N PRO A 36 25.91 -18.85 55.17
CA PRO A 36 27.11 -19.64 54.97
C PRO A 36 28.26 -18.66 55.10
N LEU A 37 29.11 -18.89 56.10
CA LEU A 37 30.40 -18.24 56.24
C LEU A 37 31.07 -18.38 54.87
N ALA A 38 31.19 -17.27 54.14
CA ALA A 38 31.87 -17.26 52.86
C ALA A 38 33.20 -17.97 53.07
N THR A 39 33.37 -19.11 52.40
CA THR A 39 34.69 -19.70 52.26
C THR A 39 35.55 -18.58 51.70
N LEU A 40 36.52 -18.13 52.49
CA LEU A 40 37.59 -17.27 52.01
C LEU A 40 38.33 -18.08 50.96
N GLY A 41 37.78 -18.06 49.74
CA GLY A 41 38.33 -18.72 48.58
C GLY A 41 39.73 -18.18 48.40
N SER A 42 40.67 -19.11 48.29
CA SER A 42 42.09 -18.93 48.03
C SER A 42 42.40 -17.61 47.32
N THR A 43 43.39 -16.86 47.83
CA THR A 43 43.98 -15.73 47.11
C THR A 43 44.18 -16.12 45.64
N PRO A 44 43.63 -15.37 44.66
CA PRO A 44 43.75 -15.74 43.27
C PRO A 44 45.22 -15.93 42.92
N THR A 45 45.54 -17.00 42.20
CA THR A 45 46.91 -17.23 41.76
C THR A 45 47.32 -16.13 40.80
N LEU A 46 48.62 -15.83 40.72
CA LEU A 46 49.15 -14.86 39.75
C LEU A 46 48.72 -15.21 38.31
N GLN A 47 48.66 -16.50 38.00
CA GLN A 47 48.20 -17.01 36.70
C GLN A 47 46.71 -16.74 36.44
N ALA A 48 45.86 -16.79 37.47
CA ALA A 48 44.44 -16.43 37.33
C ALA A 48 44.27 -14.92 37.09
N VAL A 49 45.06 -14.09 37.78
CA VAL A 49 45.06 -12.63 37.61
C VAL A 49 45.57 -12.22 36.23
N SER A 50 46.62 -12.86 35.72
CA SER A 50 47.11 -12.59 34.36
C SER A 50 46.09 -13.02 33.31
N ALA A 51 45.51 -14.21 33.45
CA ALA A 51 44.48 -14.69 32.52
C ALA A 51 43.22 -13.80 32.50
N SER A 52 42.80 -13.25 33.65
CA SER A 52 41.70 -12.29 33.68
C SER A 52 42.05 -10.97 32.99
N ALA A 53 43.30 -10.51 33.10
CA ALA A 53 43.77 -9.31 32.41
C ALA A 53 43.81 -9.50 30.89
N ASP A 54 44.29 -10.65 30.41
CA ASP A 54 44.29 -11.00 28.98
C ASP A 54 42.86 -11.05 28.41
N THR A 55 41.93 -11.64 29.18
CA THR A 55 40.51 -11.72 28.79
C THR A 55 39.90 -10.32 28.70
N ALA A 56 40.10 -9.47 29.73
CA ALA A 56 39.61 -8.10 29.73
C ALA A 56 40.17 -7.27 28.56
N ALA A 57 41.44 -7.46 28.19
CA ALA A 57 42.05 -6.80 27.04
C ALA A 57 41.45 -7.28 25.70
N ALA A 58 41.22 -8.58 25.54
CA ALA A 58 40.60 -9.15 24.34
C ALA A 58 39.13 -8.68 24.17
N ASP A 59 38.37 -8.64 25.26
CA ASP A 59 36.99 -8.14 25.26
C ASP A 59 36.93 -6.64 24.91
N ALA A 60 37.86 -5.85 25.45
CA ALA A 60 37.98 -4.43 25.14
C ALA A 60 38.30 -4.19 23.65
N GLN A 61 39.25 -4.92 23.06
CA GLN A 61 39.57 -4.84 21.63
C GLN A 61 38.38 -5.24 20.75
N SER A 62 37.61 -6.24 21.18
CA SER A 62 36.38 -6.65 20.50
C SER A 62 35.31 -5.55 20.54
N ALA A 63 35.15 -4.88 21.68
CA ALA A 63 34.22 -3.75 21.82
C ALA A 63 34.63 -2.53 20.96
N LEU A 64 35.93 -2.21 20.87
CA LEU A 64 36.45 -1.16 19.98
C LEU A 64 36.16 -1.46 18.50
N SER A 65 36.37 -2.71 18.08
CA SER A 65 36.05 -3.16 16.72
C SER A 65 34.53 -3.09 16.45
N GLY A 66 33.71 -3.46 17.44
CA GLY A 66 32.26 -3.32 17.38
C GLY A 66 31.79 -1.87 17.25
N ALA A 67 32.44 -0.94 17.95
CA ALA A 67 32.19 0.49 17.86
C ALA A 67 32.52 1.05 16.46
N ALA A 68 33.68 0.68 15.90
CA ALA A 68 34.06 1.08 14.55
C ALA A 68 33.09 0.54 13.49
N SER A 69 32.66 -0.73 13.62
CA SER A 69 31.69 -1.35 12.71
C SER A 69 30.35 -0.61 12.72
N VAL A 70 29.75 -0.35 13.89
CA VAL A 70 28.45 0.34 13.91
C VAL A 70 28.55 1.77 13.37
N GLN A 71 29.66 2.48 13.60
CA GLN A 71 29.86 3.81 13.04
C GLN A 71 29.98 3.78 11.50
N ALA A 72 30.65 2.79 10.94
CA ALA A 72 30.72 2.59 9.49
C ALA A 72 29.35 2.24 8.89
N ASP A 73 28.56 1.39 9.56
CA ASP A 73 27.21 1.02 9.13
C ASP A 73 26.27 2.23 9.14
N ILE A 74 26.33 3.07 10.17
CA ILE A 74 25.56 4.32 10.26
C ILE A 74 25.93 5.28 9.12
N ALA A 75 27.23 5.47 8.87
CA ALA A 75 27.71 6.34 7.80
C ALA A 75 27.26 5.83 6.42
N THR A 76 27.28 4.51 6.20
CA THR A 76 26.86 3.87 4.95
C THR A 76 25.35 3.97 4.75
N ALA A 77 24.56 3.77 5.80
CA ALA A 77 23.12 3.87 5.74
C ALA A 77 22.66 5.32 5.47
N GLY A 78 23.36 6.31 6.05
CA GLY A 78 23.04 7.72 5.89
C GLY A 78 21.63 8.09 6.38
N LEU A 79 21.07 7.28 7.29
CA LEU A 79 19.71 7.44 7.80
C LEU A 79 19.68 8.28 9.07
N PRO A 80 18.65 9.12 9.25
CA PRO A 80 18.45 9.79 10.53
C PRO A 80 18.11 8.75 11.60
N LEU A 81 18.87 8.76 12.68
CA LEU A 81 18.63 7.91 13.84
C LEU A 81 17.83 8.64 14.90
N SER A 82 17.02 7.91 15.66
CA SER A 82 16.20 8.45 16.77
C SER A 82 17.02 8.73 18.02
N VAL A 83 18.30 8.35 18.01
CA VAL A 83 19.27 8.61 19.07
C VAL A 83 20.05 9.86 18.70
N GLY A 84 20.08 10.85 19.60
CA GLY A 84 20.60 12.19 19.30
C GLY A 84 22.05 12.17 18.81
N ASP A 85 22.99 11.80 19.69
CA ASP A 85 24.37 11.56 19.27
C ASP A 85 24.47 10.17 18.64
N THR A 86 25.27 10.05 17.57
CA THR A 86 25.58 8.79 16.89
C THR A 86 27.03 8.35 17.11
N SER A 87 27.81 9.15 17.83
CA SER A 87 29.19 8.84 18.19
C SER A 87 29.28 7.80 19.32
N VAL A 88 30.43 7.11 19.35
CA VAL A 88 30.82 6.18 20.41
C VAL A 88 32.15 6.68 20.96
N ASP A 89 32.13 7.15 22.21
CA ASP A 89 33.36 7.55 22.89
C ASP A 89 34.13 6.32 23.38
N THR A 90 35.28 6.09 22.73
CA THR A 90 36.19 4.98 22.98
C THR A 90 37.47 5.40 23.69
N ALA A 91 37.65 6.69 24.01
CA ALA A 91 38.93 7.22 24.49
C ALA A 91 39.38 6.54 25.80
N ALA A 92 38.48 6.41 26.77
CA ALA A 92 38.78 5.78 28.05
C ALA A 92 38.97 4.24 27.93
N LEU A 93 38.31 3.58 26.97
CA LEU A 93 38.54 2.17 26.70
C LEU A 93 39.91 1.93 26.04
N ASN A 94 40.34 2.81 25.14
CA ASN A 94 41.69 2.76 24.56
C ASN A 94 42.77 2.95 25.63
N ASP A 95 42.63 3.91 26.55
CA ASP A 95 43.57 4.09 27.68
C ASP A 95 43.62 2.86 28.59
N ALA A 96 42.48 2.20 28.85
CA ALA A 96 42.44 0.97 29.62
C ALA A 96 43.18 -0.19 28.92
N VAL A 97 43.02 -0.33 27.60
CA VAL A 97 43.74 -1.33 26.78
C VAL A 97 45.24 -1.06 26.77
N ASP A 98 45.67 0.19 26.61
CA ASP A 98 47.08 0.58 26.58
C ASP A 98 47.79 0.26 27.93
N ARG A 99 47.09 0.49 29.05
CA ARG A 99 47.61 0.15 30.39
C ARG A 99 47.69 -1.35 30.63
N LEU A 100 46.72 -2.13 30.15
CA LEU A 100 46.77 -3.59 30.24
C LEU A 100 47.87 -4.19 29.33
N SER A 101 48.10 -3.57 28.17
CA SER A 101 49.13 -3.99 27.21
C SER A 101 50.56 -3.72 27.69
N THR A 102 50.73 -2.81 28.66
CA THR A 102 52.02 -2.51 29.32
C THR A 102 52.21 -3.29 30.64
N SER A 103 51.46 -4.37 30.83
CA SER A 103 51.44 -5.20 32.05
C SER A 103 52.80 -5.75 32.48
N ASP A 104 53.73 -6.00 31.55
CA ASP A 104 55.11 -6.43 31.86
C ASP A 104 55.90 -5.41 32.69
N LEU A 105 55.50 -4.14 32.68
CA LEU A 105 56.15 -3.03 33.39
C LEU A 105 55.41 -2.63 34.67
N LEU A 106 54.29 -3.29 35.00
CA LEU A 106 53.40 -2.90 36.09
C LEU A 106 53.51 -3.85 37.29
N PRO A 107 53.44 -3.33 38.53
CA PRO A 107 53.28 -4.18 39.70
C PRO A 107 52.04 -5.07 39.57
N THR A 108 52.20 -6.38 39.75
CA THR A 108 51.13 -7.39 39.59
C THR A 108 49.92 -7.14 40.51
N VAL A 109 50.11 -6.35 41.57
CA VAL A 109 49.06 -5.89 42.50
C VAL A 109 48.04 -4.96 41.82
N LEU A 110 48.41 -4.28 40.74
CA LEU A 110 47.54 -3.33 40.03
C LEU A 110 46.66 -3.97 38.95
N LEU A 111 47.02 -5.17 38.46
CA LEU A 111 46.31 -5.85 37.39
C LEU A 111 44.80 -6.02 37.66
N PRO A 112 44.35 -6.44 38.86
CA PRO A 112 42.91 -6.58 39.11
C PRO A 112 42.13 -5.28 38.95
N ALA A 113 42.70 -4.14 39.36
CA ALA A 113 42.06 -2.84 39.24
C ALA A 113 41.99 -2.37 37.78
N LEU A 114 43.03 -2.65 36.99
CA LEU A 114 43.08 -2.33 35.56
C LEU A 114 42.10 -3.20 34.76
N SER A 115 42.03 -4.50 35.05
CA SER A 115 41.04 -5.41 34.45
C SER A 115 39.62 -4.94 34.72
N GLN A 116 39.30 -4.60 35.97
CA GLN A 116 37.98 -4.10 36.33
C GLN A 116 37.63 -2.78 35.64
N ASN A 117 38.60 -1.88 35.47
CA ASN A 117 38.40 -0.65 34.69
C ASN A 117 38.06 -0.97 33.23
N ALA A 118 38.87 -1.81 32.57
CA ALA A 118 38.63 -2.23 31.19
C ALA A 118 37.26 -2.90 31.01
N GLU A 119 36.82 -3.74 31.96
CA GLU A 119 35.50 -4.37 31.94
C GLU A 119 34.35 -3.35 32.05
N VAL A 120 34.49 -2.31 32.87
CA VAL A 120 33.48 -1.24 33.00
C VAL A 120 33.39 -0.43 31.70
N GLU A 121 34.53 -0.04 31.15
CA GLU A 121 34.64 0.72 29.91
C GLU A 121 34.12 -0.09 28.70
N THR A 122 34.44 -1.38 28.66
CA THR A 122 33.94 -2.34 27.65
C THR A 122 32.42 -2.42 27.69
N ARG A 123 31.83 -2.54 28.89
CA ARG A 123 30.36 -2.54 29.06
C ARG A 123 29.75 -1.23 28.56
N ARG A 124 30.31 -0.07 28.92
CA ARG A 124 29.80 1.23 28.44
C ARG A 124 29.79 1.32 26.91
N VAL A 125 30.90 0.91 26.27
CA VAL A 125 31.01 0.92 24.80
C VAL A 125 30.02 -0.06 24.17
N ASN A 126 29.92 -1.28 24.69
CA ASN A 126 28.99 -2.28 24.17
C ASN A 126 27.52 -1.87 24.31
N ASP A 127 27.12 -1.28 25.45
CA ASP A 127 25.76 -0.77 25.66
C ASP A 127 25.43 0.33 24.64
N ARG A 128 26.39 1.24 24.40
CA ARG A 128 26.24 2.30 23.40
C ARG A 128 26.12 1.74 21.98
N VAL A 129 26.96 0.76 21.62
CA VAL A 129 26.89 0.06 20.33
C VAL A 129 25.55 -0.65 20.16
N ALA A 130 25.03 -1.29 21.20
CA ALA A 130 23.73 -1.96 21.16
C ALA A 130 22.58 -0.98 20.90
N VAL A 131 22.58 0.18 21.57
CA VAL A 131 21.61 1.26 21.33
C VAL A 131 21.68 1.77 19.88
N LEU A 132 22.88 2.00 19.35
CA LEU A 132 23.07 2.48 18.00
C LEU A 132 22.63 1.46 16.94
N ARG A 133 22.98 0.18 17.12
CA ARG A 133 22.53 -0.91 16.22
C ARG A 133 21.01 -1.05 16.23
N GLY A 134 20.39 -0.98 17.41
CA GLY A 134 18.93 -0.99 17.53
C GLY A 134 18.31 0.15 16.73
N SER A 135 18.76 1.39 16.97
CA SER A 135 18.23 2.56 16.26
C SER A 135 18.48 2.51 14.75
N LEU A 136 19.61 1.95 14.30
CA LEU A 136 19.90 1.79 12.88
C LEU A 136 18.96 0.77 12.23
N ASN A 137 18.75 -0.37 12.87
CA ASN A 137 17.82 -1.39 12.38
C ASN A 137 16.39 -0.84 12.27
N ASP A 138 15.95 -0.09 13.28
CA ASP A 138 14.64 0.58 13.27
C ASP A 138 14.53 1.60 12.13
N ALA A 139 15.58 2.40 11.90
CA ALA A 139 15.61 3.37 10.81
C ALA A 139 15.57 2.70 9.43
N VAL A 140 16.32 1.61 9.24
CA VAL A 140 16.31 0.82 8.00
C VAL A 140 14.93 0.20 7.77
N ALA A 141 14.32 -0.39 8.80
CA ALA A 141 12.99 -0.96 8.71
C ALA A 141 11.93 0.11 8.40
N ALA A 142 12.00 1.28 9.04
CA ALA A 142 11.11 2.40 8.79
C ALA A 142 11.24 2.92 7.36
N LYS A 143 12.46 3.04 6.84
CA LYS A 143 12.68 3.43 5.44
C LYS A 143 12.11 2.40 4.48
N ALA A 144 12.38 1.12 4.69
CA ALA A 144 11.87 0.05 3.84
C ALA A 144 10.32 0.03 3.82
N ALA A 145 9.69 0.22 4.99
CA ALA A 145 8.24 0.33 5.10
C ALA A 145 7.69 1.56 4.36
N ALA A 146 8.35 2.72 4.48
CA ALA A 146 7.96 3.94 3.78
C ALA A 146 8.09 3.80 2.25
N ASP A 147 9.19 3.22 1.76
CA ASP A 147 9.41 2.98 0.34
C ASP A 147 8.38 1.98 -0.23
N ALA A 148 8.06 0.92 0.53
CA ALA A 148 7.03 -0.04 0.16
C ALA A 148 5.62 0.57 0.12
N ALA A 149 5.28 1.42 1.10
CA ALA A 149 4.02 2.15 1.14
C ALA A 149 3.88 3.13 -0.04
N ALA A 150 4.95 3.87 -0.36
CA ALA A 150 4.98 4.78 -1.50
C ALA A 150 4.81 4.04 -2.84
N GLU A 151 5.43 2.86 -2.99
CA GLU A 151 5.25 2.04 -4.19
C GLU A 151 3.83 1.45 -4.28
N ALA A 152 3.26 0.99 -3.17
CA ALA A 152 1.89 0.52 -3.14
C ALA A 152 0.89 1.62 -3.53
N GLN A 153 1.10 2.85 -3.04
CA GLN A 153 0.30 4.01 -3.41
C GLN A 153 0.41 4.32 -4.91
N ARG A 154 1.62 4.38 -5.47
CA ARG A 154 1.82 4.60 -6.92
C ARG A 154 1.10 3.56 -7.77
N LYS A 155 1.16 2.28 -7.38
CA LYS A 155 0.46 1.20 -8.09
C LYS A 155 -1.06 1.34 -8.01
N ALA A 156 -1.59 1.72 -6.85
CA ALA A 156 -3.02 1.94 -6.67
C ALA A 156 -3.52 3.11 -7.53
N GLU A 157 -2.79 4.22 -7.55
CA GLU A 157 -3.10 5.40 -8.37
C GLU A 157 -3.04 5.07 -9.87
N ALA A 158 -2.02 4.34 -10.32
CA ALA A 158 -1.90 3.90 -11.71
C ALA A 158 -3.05 2.96 -12.12
N ALA A 159 -3.44 2.02 -11.25
CA ALA A 159 -4.57 1.14 -11.50
C ALA A 159 -5.90 1.91 -11.57
N ALA A 160 -6.11 2.87 -10.67
CA ALA A 160 -7.30 3.72 -10.70
C ALA A 160 -7.37 4.59 -11.97
N ALA A 161 -6.23 5.14 -12.41
CA ALA A 161 -6.15 5.90 -13.66
C ALA A 161 -6.44 5.02 -14.89
N ALA A 162 -5.90 3.80 -14.94
CA ALA A 162 -6.15 2.86 -16.03
C ALA A 162 -7.63 2.44 -16.09
N GLU A 163 -8.26 2.21 -14.94
CA GLU A 163 -9.70 1.93 -14.85
C GLU A 163 -10.56 3.10 -15.35
N ALA A 164 -10.21 4.32 -14.94
CA ALA A 164 -10.90 5.53 -15.37
C ALA A 164 -10.77 5.74 -16.89
N GLN A 165 -9.58 5.51 -17.45
CA GLN A 165 -9.36 5.60 -18.89
C GLN A 165 -10.19 4.56 -19.64
N ARG A 166 -10.23 3.30 -19.18
CA ARG A 166 -11.04 2.25 -19.83
C ARG A 166 -12.51 2.64 -19.86
N LYS A 167 -13.06 3.14 -18.75
CA LYS A 167 -14.45 3.62 -18.68
C LYS A 167 -14.70 4.80 -19.61
N ALA A 168 -13.75 5.73 -19.73
CA ALA A 168 -13.84 6.85 -20.64
C ALA A 168 -13.84 6.38 -22.11
N ASP A 169 -12.99 5.42 -22.46
CA ASP A 169 -12.91 4.85 -23.80
C ASP A 169 -14.19 4.07 -24.16
N GLU A 170 -14.74 3.29 -23.22
CA GLU A 170 -16.01 2.59 -23.36
C GLU A 170 -17.17 3.58 -23.56
N ALA A 171 -17.24 4.64 -22.75
CA ALA A 171 -18.24 5.69 -22.89
C ALA A 171 -18.12 6.45 -24.22
N ALA A 172 -16.89 6.74 -24.66
CA ALA A 172 -16.63 7.38 -25.95
C ALA A 172 -17.02 6.46 -27.12
N ALA A 173 -16.76 5.15 -27.02
CA ALA A 173 -17.19 4.18 -28.01
C ALA A 173 -18.72 4.11 -28.12
N LEU A 174 -19.41 4.04 -26.97
CA LEU A 174 -20.88 4.09 -26.94
C LEU A 174 -21.42 5.40 -27.52
N ALA A 175 -20.83 6.54 -27.14
CA ALA A 175 -21.25 7.85 -27.64
C ALA A 175 -21.10 7.98 -29.16
N ARG A 176 -20.08 7.38 -29.77
CA ARG A 176 -19.94 7.33 -31.23
C ARG A 176 -21.12 6.61 -31.89
N VAL A 177 -21.50 5.44 -31.37
CA VAL A 177 -22.62 4.65 -31.93
C VAL A 177 -23.98 5.28 -31.63
N ASN A 178 -24.13 6.01 -30.53
CA ASN A 178 -25.35 6.72 -30.13
C ASN A 178 -25.60 8.02 -30.93
N THR A 179 -25.16 8.07 -32.18
CA THR A 179 -25.48 9.12 -33.14
C THR A 179 -26.11 8.49 -34.38
N PRO A 180 -27.00 9.18 -35.12
CA PRO A 180 -27.58 8.63 -36.34
C PRO A 180 -26.55 8.09 -37.34
N ASP A 181 -25.43 8.81 -37.53
CA ASP A 181 -24.41 8.39 -38.48
C ASP A 181 -23.55 7.24 -37.93
N GLY A 182 -23.14 7.29 -36.66
CA GLY A 182 -22.43 6.17 -36.04
C GLY A 182 -23.29 4.89 -35.92
N ALA A 183 -24.59 5.03 -35.71
CA ALA A 183 -25.55 3.94 -35.74
C ALA A 183 -25.64 3.30 -37.13
N LYS A 184 -25.68 4.11 -38.21
CA LYS A 184 -25.64 3.62 -39.60
C LYS A 184 -24.36 2.86 -39.89
N GLU A 185 -23.20 3.43 -39.54
CA GLU A 185 -21.90 2.79 -39.75
C GLU A 185 -21.81 1.46 -39.01
N TYR A 186 -22.24 1.43 -37.75
CA TYR A 186 -22.28 0.21 -36.94
C TYR A 186 -23.20 -0.84 -37.55
N ALA A 187 -24.41 -0.44 -37.96
CA ALA A 187 -25.38 -1.33 -38.59
C ALA A 187 -24.87 -1.89 -39.93
N ALA A 188 -24.20 -1.09 -40.77
CA ALA A 188 -23.63 -1.56 -42.03
C ALA A 188 -22.56 -2.63 -41.79
N GLN A 189 -21.63 -2.37 -40.87
CA GLN A 189 -20.58 -3.32 -40.51
C GLN A 189 -21.17 -4.62 -39.95
N LEU A 190 -22.14 -4.51 -39.04
CA LEU A 190 -22.76 -5.67 -38.42
C LEU A 190 -23.62 -6.46 -39.41
N ALA A 191 -24.38 -5.79 -40.28
CA ALA A 191 -25.18 -6.40 -41.34
C ALA A 191 -24.31 -7.22 -42.31
N ALA A 192 -23.18 -6.66 -42.74
CA ALA A 192 -22.23 -7.35 -43.60
C ALA A 192 -21.58 -8.55 -42.89
N GLN A 193 -21.09 -8.36 -41.66
CA GLN A 193 -20.34 -9.39 -40.94
C GLN A 193 -21.20 -10.58 -40.47
N GLN A 194 -22.41 -10.31 -39.98
CA GLN A 194 -23.26 -11.34 -39.35
C GLN A 194 -24.26 -11.97 -40.32
N TYR A 195 -24.75 -11.20 -41.29
CA TYR A 195 -25.85 -11.63 -42.16
C TYR A 195 -25.45 -11.74 -43.63
N GLY A 196 -24.23 -11.32 -43.99
CA GLY A 196 -23.78 -11.26 -45.38
C GLY A 196 -24.53 -10.22 -46.21
N TRP A 197 -25.20 -9.26 -45.55
CA TRP A 197 -25.95 -8.20 -46.21
C TRP A 197 -25.01 -7.06 -46.59
N GLY A 198 -24.73 -6.96 -47.90
CA GLY A 198 -23.91 -5.89 -48.47
C GLY A 198 -24.65 -4.58 -48.65
N ASP A 199 -24.02 -3.67 -49.41
CA ASP A 199 -24.51 -2.30 -49.62
C ASP A 199 -25.93 -2.23 -50.23
N ASP A 200 -26.29 -3.22 -51.04
CA ASP A 200 -27.62 -3.34 -51.65
C ASP A 200 -28.71 -3.49 -50.56
N GLN A 201 -28.51 -4.41 -49.62
CA GLN A 201 -29.42 -4.62 -48.50
C GLN A 201 -29.35 -3.47 -47.50
N PHE A 202 -28.15 -2.93 -47.25
CA PHE A 202 -27.98 -1.81 -46.34
C PHE A 202 -28.71 -0.54 -46.83
N SER A 203 -28.77 -0.31 -48.14
CA SER A 203 -29.53 0.82 -48.71
C SER A 203 -31.02 0.77 -48.33
N CYS A 204 -31.63 -0.43 -48.41
CA CYS A 204 -33.01 -0.66 -47.98
C CYS A 204 -33.19 -0.50 -46.47
N LEU A 205 -32.25 -1.04 -45.68
CA LEU A 205 -32.25 -0.88 -44.22
C LEU A 205 -32.21 0.60 -43.83
N SER A 206 -31.36 1.38 -44.51
CA SER A 206 -31.23 2.82 -44.28
C SER A 206 -32.50 3.58 -44.59
N SER A 207 -33.17 3.30 -45.71
CA SER A 207 -34.48 3.89 -46.00
C SER A 207 -35.52 3.51 -44.93
N LEU A 208 -35.55 2.24 -44.54
CA LEU A 208 -36.47 1.72 -43.55
C LEU A 208 -36.30 2.42 -42.19
N TRP A 209 -35.13 2.31 -41.55
CA TRP A 209 -34.92 2.90 -40.23
C TRP A 209 -34.87 4.44 -40.22
N THR A 210 -34.60 5.07 -41.38
CA THR A 210 -34.81 6.52 -41.53
C THR A 210 -36.30 6.88 -41.43
N LYS A 211 -37.19 6.11 -42.07
CA LYS A 211 -38.65 6.30 -41.97
C LYS A 211 -39.16 6.07 -40.55
N GLU A 212 -38.62 5.07 -39.85
CA GLU A 212 -39.07 4.67 -38.53
C GLU A 212 -38.67 5.66 -37.42
N SER A 213 -37.40 6.06 -37.38
CA SER A 213 -36.83 6.78 -36.23
C SER A 213 -35.85 7.89 -36.61
N GLY A 214 -35.51 8.03 -37.90
CA GLY A 214 -34.38 8.84 -38.31
C GLY A 214 -33.05 8.35 -37.74
N TRP A 215 -32.94 7.04 -37.42
CA TRP A 215 -31.81 6.43 -36.73
C TRP A 215 -31.58 6.95 -35.30
N ASN A 216 -32.59 7.56 -34.67
CA ASN A 216 -32.50 8.01 -33.30
C ASN A 216 -32.79 6.87 -32.31
N TYR A 217 -31.80 6.47 -31.52
CA TYR A 217 -31.96 5.43 -30.49
C TYR A 217 -32.89 5.83 -29.35
N GLN A 218 -33.15 7.12 -29.17
CA GLN A 218 -34.12 7.65 -28.21
C GLN A 218 -35.50 7.90 -28.83
N ALA A 219 -35.73 7.48 -30.08
CA ALA A 219 -37.04 7.62 -30.71
C ALA A 219 -38.10 6.89 -29.88
N TYR A 220 -39.21 7.59 -29.64
CA TYR A 220 -40.35 7.05 -28.91
C TYR A 220 -41.64 7.55 -29.55
N ASN A 221 -42.52 6.61 -29.90
CA ASN A 221 -43.84 6.90 -30.42
C ASN A 221 -44.89 6.71 -29.31
N PRO A 222 -45.93 7.55 -29.20
CA PRO A 222 -47.02 7.37 -28.23
C PRO A 222 -47.70 5.98 -28.24
N SER A 223 -47.61 5.23 -29.35
CA SER A 223 -48.04 3.82 -29.43
C SER A 223 -47.17 2.84 -28.62
N GLY A 224 -46.02 3.28 -28.09
CA GLY A 224 -45.05 2.48 -27.35
C GLY A 224 -43.87 1.96 -28.19
N ALA A 225 -43.88 2.20 -29.50
CA ALA A 225 -42.78 1.80 -30.38
C ALA A 225 -41.52 2.63 -30.09
N THR A 226 -40.38 1.95 -29.86
CA THR A 226 -39.18 2.55 -29.26
C THR A 226 -37.90 2.22 -30.03
N GLY A 227 -36.98 3.18 -30.09
CA GLY A 227 -35.63 3.03 -30.59
C GLY A 227 -35.49 3.04 -32.11
N ILE A 228 -34.27 2.78 -32.59
CA ILE A 228 -33.93 2.75 -34.02
C ILE A 228 -34.91 1.90 -34.84
N PRO A 229 -35.20 0.63 -34.44
CA PRO A 229 -36.09 -0.22 -35.21
C PRO A 229 -37.57 0.02 -34.91
N GLN A 230 -37.92 0.94 -33.99
CA GLN A 230 -39.29 1.16 -33.52
C GLN A 230 -39.96 -0.14 -32.98
N SER A 231 -39.25 -0.88 -32.11
CA SER A 231 -39.78 -2.12 -31.51
C SER A 231 -41.03 -1.88 -30.67
N LEU A 232 -42.05 -2.74 -30.84
CA LEU A 232 -43.28 -2.72 -30.05
C LEU A 232 -43.58 -4.10 -29.42
N PRO A 233 -43.59 -4.23 -28.08
CA PRO A 233 -43.01 -3.30 -27.10
C PRO A 233 -41.48 -3.19 -27.20
N GLY A 234 -40.91 -2.10 -26.69
CA GLY A 234 -39.47 -1.82 -26.73
C GLY A 234 -38.60 -2.80 -25.93
N ASP A 235 -39.15 -3.36 -24.83
CA ASP A 235 -38.49 -4.31 -23.94
C ASP A 235 -38.06 -5.63 -24.61
N LYS A 236 -38.60 -5.96 -25.79
CA LYS A 236 -38.10 -7.06 -26.63
C LYS A 236 -36.60 -6.96 -26.91
N MET A 237 -36.08 -5.73 -26.99
CA MET A 237 -34.65 -5.49 -27.23
C MET A 237 -33.76 -5.90 -26.04
N ALA A 238 -34.32 -6.07 -24.83
CA ALA A 238 -33.58 -6.56 -23.66
C ALA A 238 -32.98 -7.95 -23.86
N THR A 239 -33.53 -8.74 -24.79
CA THR A 239 -32.95 -10.04 -25.18
C THR A 239 -31.54 -9.95 -25.76
N PHE A 240 -31.11 -8.76 -26.21
CA PHE A 240 -29.76 -8.49 -26.72
C PHE A 240 -28.89 -7.68 -25.76
N GLY A 241 -29.45 -7.17 -24.66
CA GLY A 241 -28.75 -6.39 -23.66
C GLY A 241 -29.70 -5.56 -22.80
N ASP A 242 -29.48 -5.57 -21.48
CA ASP A 242 -30.28 -4.80 -20.52
C ASP A 242 -30.14 -3.28 -20.73
N ASP A 243 -29.10 -2.84 -21.45
CA ASP A 243 -28.79 -1.45 -21.78
C ASP A 243 -29.49 -0.93 -23.04
N TRP A 244 -30.45 -1.68 -23.61
CA TRP A 244 -31.11 -1.35 -24.88
C TRP A 244 -31.72 0.06 -24.94
N GLN A 245 -32.12 0.64 -23.81
CA GLN A 245 -32.68 2.00 -23.75
C GLN A 245 -31.63 3.08 -24.02
N THR A 246 -30.36 2.82 -23.73
CA THR A 246 -29.26 3.78 -23.82
C THR A 246 -28.18 3.36 -24.81
N ASN A 247 -28.35 2.24 -25.51
CA ASN A 247 -27.35 1.68 -26.41
C ASN A 247 -27.93 1.38 -27.81
N ALA A 248 -27.60 2.25 -28.76
CA ALA A 248 -27.94 2.07 -30.17
C ALA A 248 -27.45 0.74 -30.76
N ALA A 249 -26.27 0.26 -30.35
CA ALA A 249 -25.74 -1.01 -30.81
C ALA A 249 -26.64 -2.20 -30.41
N THR A 250 -27.16 -2.18 -29.18
CA THR A 250 -28.11 -3.20 -28.69
C THR A 250 -29.40 -3.17 -29.51
N GLN A 251 -29.95 -1.98 -29.78
CA GLN A 251 -31.14 -1.82 -30.61
C GLN A 251 -30.93 -2.32 -32.04
N ILE A 252 -29.77 -1.99 -32.64
CA ILE A 252 -29.40 -2.43 -33.99
C ILE A 252 -29.28 -3.95 -34.07
N LYS A 253 -28.61 -4.59 -33.11
CA LYS A 253 -28.49 -6.07 -33.07
C LYS A 253 -29.85 -6.74 -33.08
N TRP A 254 -30.74 -6.30 -32.19
CA TRP A 254 -32.11 -6.82 -32.13
C TRP A 254 -32.88 -6.54 -33.43
N GLY A 255 -32.77 -5.33 -33.99
CA GLY A 255 -33.46 -4.95 -35.21
C GLY A 255 -33.02 -5.76 -36.43
N LEU A 256 -31.72 -6.01 -36.59
CA LEU A 256 -31.19 -6.86 -37.66
C LEU A 256 -31.66 -8.32 -37.50
N ASP A 257 -31.64 -8.86 -36.28
CA ASP A 257 -32.15 -10.20 -35.99
C ASP A 257 -33.64 -10.32 -36.31
N TYR A 258 -34.43 -9.31 -35.92
CA TYR A 258 -35.86 -9.25 -36.22
C TYR A 258 -36.13 -9.23 -37.73
N ILE A 259 -35.39 -8.41 -38.49
CA ILE A 259 -35.50 -8.39 -39.96
C ILE A 259 -35.14 -9.75 -40.55
N SER A 260 -34.07 -10.38 -40.08
CA SER A 260 -33.64 -11.70 -40.54
C SER A 260 -34.73 -12.75 -40.34
N ARG A 261 -35.31 -12.81 -39.13
CA ARG A 261 -36.34 -13.80 -38.79
C ARG A 261 -37.71 -13.51 -39.41
N GLY A 262 -38.10 -12.25 -39.51
CA GLY A 262 -39.44 -11.83 -39.95
C GLY A 262 -39.56 -11.66 -41.46
N TYR A 263 -38.51 -11.17 -42.10
CA TYR A 263 -38.53 -10.73 -43.50
C TYR A 263 -37.47 -11.42 -44.37
N GLY A 264 -36.48 -12.07 -43.75
CA GLY A 264 -35.34 -12.68 -44.44
C GLY A 264 -34.27 -11.66 -44.84
N THR A 265 -34.64 -10.51 -45.40
CA THR A 265 -33.69 -9.45 -45.80
C THR A 265 -34.22 -8.04 -45.57
N PRO A 266 -33.35 -7.02 -45.42
CA PRO A 266 -33.76 -5.62 -45.29
C PRO A 266 -34.58 -5.10 -46.47
N CYS A 267 -34.27 -5.51 -47.71
CA CYS A 267 -35.07 -5.08 -48.85
C CYS A 267 -36.47 -5.68 -48.86
N ALA A 268 -36.64 -6.92 -48.38
CA ALA A 268 -37.97 -7.51 -48.19
C ALA A 268 -38.78 -6.76 -47.13
N ALA A 269 -38.14 -6.42 -45.99
CA ALA A 269 -38.75 -5.60 -44.94
C ALA A 269 -39.15 -4.19 -45.45
N TRP A 270 -38.28 -3.54 -46.20
CA TRP A 270 -38.57 -2.23 -46.79
C TRP A 270 -39.71 -2.27 -47.82
N GLY A 271 -39.75 -3.31 -48.67
CA GLY A 271 -40.87 -3.55 -49.58
C GLY A 271 -42.20 -3.69 -48.84
N HIS A 272 -42.21 -4.43 -47.72
CA HIS A 272 -43.38 -4.57 -46.87
C HIS A 272 -43.80 -3.24 -46.25
N SER A 273 -42.87 -2.49 -45.63
CA SER A 273 -43.15 -1.17 -45.01
C SER A 273 -43.74 -0.16 -45.99
N GLN A 274 -43.31 -0.18 -47.25
CA GLN A 274 -43.89 0.69 -48.28
C GLN A 274 -45.33 0.31 -48.64
N ALA A 275 -45.69 -0.97 -48.56
CA ALA A 275 -47.02 -1.46 -48.90
C ALA A 275 -48.03 -1.31 -47.75
N THR A 276 -47.59 -1.54 -46.50
CA THR A 276 -48.49 -1.66 -45.34
C THR A 276 -48.30 -0.57 -44.28
N ASN A 277 -47.28 0.27 -44.43
CA ASN A 277 -46.85 1.28 -43.45
C ASN A 277 -46.34 0.73 -42.11
N TRP A 278 -46.05 -0.57 -42.02
CA TRP A 278 -45.40 -1.19 -40.87
C TRP A 278 -44.44 -2.30 -41.32
N TYR A 279 -43.53 -2.72 -40.46
CA TYR A 279 -42.69 -3.91 -40.58
C TYR A 279 -42.41 -4.46 -39.17
#